data_AF-A0A2N5ZU84-F1
#
_entry.id   AF-A0A2N5ZU84-F1
#
_cell.length_a   1.000
_cell.length_b   1.000
_cell.length_c   1.000
_cell.angle_alpha   90.00
_cell.angle_beta   90.00
_cell.angle_gamma   90.00
#
_symmetry.space_group_name_H-M   'P 1'
#
loop_
_entity.id
_entity.type
_entity.pdbx_description
1 polymer ?
#
loop_
_entity_poly.entity_id
_entity_poly.type
_entity_poly.pdbx_seq_one_letter_code
_entity_poly.pdbx_strand_id
1 'polypeptide(L)'
;MIVPQIQAKIEHMFSRFASRVPNQQKREGFGGGIIVGFSLGLLWTPCVGPILASVITLALTGSVNAAAFIITLAYALGTALPMLAIMYGGRQLLNRTPWLTRNLGNIQKGFGVVMIITAGLILFNVDRGIQSYLLEKFPNYGSGLTSLEDNSIVRDSLDKIDSDGDKSEVQSAIEGEDYPIAPELIVGGEWINSEPLKLSDLRGKVVLLDVMTYSCINCIRTFPYLNDWYEKYSDDGLVIIGIHTPEFEFEKDVENVKKALDDFGIKFPVMQDNDYKTWRAYGNRYWPRKYLLNQEGRIVYDHIGEGKYEETEKLIQELLEKDVALSSIEEESVKAGSPETYFGASRNSLLANGEARKIGVQNFTIPETIDKNMLYLGGDWDIRNEYASNLSAGAKIVFPYTSMKVFMVAGSEEGVRIKVNGSEEIYIKEEKLYKLLEWDDAIEGVLEIEVLDPGLEVFTFTFG
;
A
#
# COMPACT_ATOMS: atom_id res chain seq x y z
N MET A 1 33.01 -30.54 1.30
CA MET A 1 32.23 -30.66 0.05
C MET A 1 32.21 -32.12 -0.39
N ILE A 2 31.18 -32.53 -1.14
CA ILE A 2 30.79 -33.95 -1.37
C ILE A 2 31.70 -34.67 -2.40
N VAL A 3 32.60 -33.97 -3.10
CA VAL A 3 33.53 -34.58 -4.07
C VAL A 3 34.97 -34.16 -3.74
N PRO A 4 35.84 -35.06 -3.25
CA PRO A 4 37.19 -34.71 -2.79
C PRO A 4 38.09 -34.14 -3.90
N GLN A 5 37.85 -34.50 -5.17
CA GLN A 5 38.61 -33.96 -6.30
C GLN A 5 38.22 -32.52 -6.67
N ILE A 6 36.96 -32.14 -6.48
CA ILE A 6 36.49 -30.76 -6.67
C ILE A 6 36.97 -29.89 -5.52
N GLN A 7 37.00 -30.44 -4.30
CA GLN A 7 37.59 -29.77 -3.14
C GLN A 7 39.05 -29.37 -3.39
N ALA A 8 39.90 -30.28 -3.88
CA ALA A 8 41.30 -29.97 -4.16
C ALA A 8 41.47 -28.86 -5.22
N LYS A 9 40.62 -28.84 -6.25
CA LYS A 9 40.62 -27.78 -7.29
C LYS A 9 40.16 -26.43 -6.75
N ILE A 10 39.10 -26.42 -5.95
CA ILE A 10 38.57 -25.21 -5.33
C ILE A 10 39.54 -24.69 -4.25
N GLU A 11 40.10 -25.55 -3.42
CA GLU A 11 41.14 -25.18 -2.43
C GLU A 11 42.39 -24.62 -3.11
N HIS A 12 42.80 -25.15 -4.26
CA HIS A 12 43.94 -24.60 -5.00
C HIS A 12 43.61 -23.25 -5.68
N MET A 13 42.36 -23.04 -6.09
CA MET A 13 41.91 -21.77 -6.68
C MET A 13 41.74 -20.69 -5.61
N PHE A 14 41.11 -21.03 -4.48
CA PHE A 14 40.92 -20.14 -3.35
C PHE A 14 42.18 -19.95 -2.52
N SER A 15 43.13 -20.89 -2.44
CA SER A 15 44.38 -20.67 -1.72
C SER A 15 45.23 -19.57 -2.34
N ARG A 16 45.19 -19.42 -3.67
CA ARG A 16 45.84 -18.30 -4.38
C ARG A 16 45.19 -16.95 -4.11
N PHE A 17 43.92 -16.94 -3.73
CA PHE A 17 43.16 -15.73 -3.38
C PHE A 17 43.26 -15.42 -1.88
N ALA A 18 43.14 -16.46 -1.04
CA ALA A 18 43.30 -16.42 0.41
C ALA A 18 44.74 -16.12 0.84
N SER A 19 45.76 -16.49 0.04
CA SER A 19 47.15 -16.09 0.31
C SER A 19 47.42 -14.59 0.11
N ARG A 20 46.49 -13.85 -0.48
CA ARG A 20 46.52 -12.37 -0.53
C ARG A 20 45.77 -11.73 0.64
N VAL A 21 45.02 -12.50 1.41
CA VAL A 21 44.34 -12.04 2.62
C VAL A 21 45.31 -12.21 3.80
N PRO A 22 45.62 -11.17 4.58
CA PRO A 22 46.55 -11.28 5.69
C PRO A 22 46.12 -12.38 6.66
N ASN A 23 47.04 -13.29 6.98
CA ASN A 23 46.81 -14.43 7.85
C ASN A 23 46.27 -13.96 9.22
N GLN A 24 44.96 -14.15 9.45
CA GLN A 24 44.20 -13.69 10.62
C GLN A 24 44.36 -14.64 11.84
N GLN A 25 45.49 -15.34 11.97
CA GLN A 25 45.77 -16.07 13.20
C GLN A 25 46.35 -15.10 14.24
N LYS A 26 45.50 -14.73 15.22
CA LYS A 26 45.77 -13.94 16.45
C LYS A 26 45.67 -12.41 16.34
N ARG A 27 44.47 -11.88 16.11
CA ARG A 27 44.08 -10.56 16.67
C ARG A 27 42.86 -10.71 17.56
N GLU A 28 43.08 -11.10 18.82
CA GLU A 28 42.07 -11.08 19.89
C GLU A 28 41.83 -9.64 20.39
N GLY A 29 41.41 -8.75 19.49
CA GLY A 29 41.19 -7.34 19.83
C GLY A 29 40.03 -6.72 19.07
N PHE A 30 39.51 -5.61 19.60
CA PHE A 30 38.37 -4.86 19.06
C PHE A 30 38.46 -4.59 17.55
N GLY A 31 39.66 -4.27 17.04
CA GLY A 31 39.88 -4.03 15.61
C GLY A 31 39.71 -5.27 14.71
N GLY A 32 39.96 -6.48 15.23
CA GLY A 32 39.67 -7.72 14.51
C GLY A 32 38.16 -7.94 14.37
N GLY A 33 37.39 -7.59 15.41
CA GLY A 33 35.93 -7.61 15.39
C GLY A 33 35.32 -6.65 14.39
N ILE A 34 35.86 -5.42 14.26
CA ILE A 34 35.37 -4.42 13.28
C ILE A 34 35.51 -4.93 11.85
N ILE A 35 36.65 -5.50 11.49
CA ILE A 35 36.90 -5.96 10.12
C ILE A 35 35.98 -7.13 9.75
N VAL A 36 35.78 -8.07 10.68
CA VAL A 36 34.86 -9.19 10.49
C VAL A 36 33.41 -8.72 10.45
N GLY A 37 33.04 -7.75 11.29
CA GLY A 37 31.71 -7.14 11.27
C GLY A 37 31.42 -6.42 9.96
N PHE A 38 32.38 -5.65 9.44
CA PHE A 38 32.23 -4.92 8.18
C PHE A 38 32.11 -5.86 6.98
N SER A 39 32.93 -6.91 6.92
CA SER A 39 32.87 -7.88 5.82
C SER A 39 31.58 -8.71 5.85
N LEU A 40 31.12 -9.09 7.04
CA LEU A 40 29.86 -9.81 7.21
C LEU A 40 28.65 -8.91 6.90
N GLY A 41 28.72 -7.62 7.26
CA GLY A 41 27.69 -6.63 6.97
C GLY A 41 27.47 -6.45 5.46
N LEU A 42 28.55 -6.29 4.69
CA LEU A 42 28.49 -6.20 3.22
C LEU A 42 27.88 -7.43 2.56
N LEU A 43 28.11 -8.62 3.12
CA LEU A 43 27.55 -9.87 2.61
C LEU A 43 26.05 -9.97 2.86
N TRP A 44 25.56 -9.28 3.90
CA TRP A 44 24.16 -9.33 4.32
C TRP A 44 23.32 -8.19 3.72
N THR A 45 23.95 -7.13 3.21
CA THR A 45 23.29 -5.99 2.54
C THR A 45 22.17 -6.37 1.56
N PRO A 46 22.32 -7.38 0.68
CA PRO A 46 21.25 -7.73 -0.27
C PRO A 46 19.99 -8.33 0.38
N CYS A 47 20.10 -8.80 1.63
CA CYS A 47 19.02 -9.42 2.38
C CYS A 47 18.25 -8.41 3.24
N VAL A 48 18.79 -7.20 3.40
CA VAL A 48 18.22 -6.13 4.21
C VAL A 48 17.19 -5.32 3.41
N GLY A 49 16.26 -6.02 2.77
CA GLY A 49 14.97 -5.54 2.25
C GLY A 49 14.84 -4.10 1.68
N PRO A 50 13.60 -3.58 1.67
CA PRO A 50 13.30 -2.23 1.20
C PRO A 50 13.79 -1.12 2.14
N ILE A 51 13.97 -1.42 3.43
CA ILE A 51 14.28 -0.42 4.47
C ILE A 51 15.66 0.21 4.25
N LEU A 52 16.68 -0.61 3.95
CA LEU A 52 18.02 -0.08 3.68
C LEU A 52 18.03 0.78 2.40
N ALA A 53 17.23 0.41 1.41
CA ALA A 53 17.06 1.20 0.19
C ALA A 53 16.44 2.57 0.51
N SER A 54 15.38 2.63 1.33
CA SER A 54 14.78 3.89 1.76
C SER A 54 15.76 4.79 2.53
N VAL A 55 16.56 4.23 3.45
CA VAL A 55 17.57 5.00 4.21
C VAL A 55 18.69 5.51 3.30
N ILE A 56 19.13 4.73 2.33
CA ILE A 56 20.15 5.14 1.35
C ILE A 56 19.60 6.24 0.45
N THR A 57 18.36 6.12 -0.03
CA THR A 57 17.70 7.16 -0.84
C THR A 57 17.61 8.48 -0.05
N LEU A 58 17.18 8.42 1.22
CA LEU A 58 17.10 9.60 2.08
C LEU A 58 18.47 10.23 2.36
N ALA A 59 19.53 9.43 2.43
CA ALA A 59 20.90 9.93 2.58
C ALA A 59 21.46 10.58 1.30
N LEU A 60 20.96 10.17 0.12
CA LEU A 60 21.37 10.71 -1.18
C LEU A 60 20.67 12.03 -1.52
N THR A 61 19.48 12.31 -0.99
CA THR A 61 18.70 13.54 -1.27
C THR A 61 19.15 14.79 -0.49
N GLY A 62 20.29 14.75 0.22
CA GLY A 62 21.10 15.96 0.43
C GLY A 62 20.86 16.80 1.69
N SER A 63 20.07 16.38 2.68
CA SER A 63 20.13 16.99 4.03
C SER A 63 20.45 15.95 5.09
N VAL A 64 21.69 15.95 5.60
CA VAL A 64 22.08 15.16 6.78
C VAL A 64 21.41 15.79 8.01
N ASN A 65 20.10 15.54 8.16
CA ASN A 65 19.32 15.97 9.30
C ASN A 65 19.65 15.09 10.52
N ALA A 66 19.53 15.67 11.73
CA ALA A 66 19.70 14.92 12.98
C ALA A 66 18.76 13.71 13.06
N ALA A 67 17.59 13.79 12.44
CA ALA A 67 16.63 12.69 12.32
C ALA A 67 17.18 11.50 11.52
N ALA A 68 17.80 11.73 10.35
CA ALA A 68 18.39 10.67 9.54
C ALA A 68 19.53 9.95 10.28
N PHE A 69 20.33 10.68 11.06
CA PHE A 69 21.36 10.11 11.91
C PHE A 69 20.76 9.23 13.01
N ILE A 70 19.71 9.70 13.69
CA ILE A 70 19.03 8.93 14.75
C ILE A 70 18.40 7.66 14.19
N ILE A 71 17.73 7.73 13.03
CA ILE A 71 17.10 6.57 12.37
C ILE A 71 18.16 5.53 11.98
N THR A 72 19.27 5.98 11.36
CA THR A 72 20.38 5.09 10.99
C THR A 72 21.02 4.44 12.21
N LEU A 73 21.19 5.19 13.30
CA LEU A 73 21.73 4.68 14.56
C LEU A 73 20.79 3.66 15.22
N ALA A 74 19.49 3.94 15.27
CA ALA A 74 18.49 3.02 15.80
C ALA A 74 18.45 1.71 15.02
N TYR A 75 18.50 1.79 13.69
CA TYR A 75 18.59 0.64 12.80
C TYR A 75 19.86 -0.19 13.02
N ALA A 76 21.03 0.48 13.13
CA ALA A 76 22.30 -0.18 13.41
C ALA A 76 22.31 -0.89 14.78
N LEU A 77 21.72 -0.27 15.81
CA LEU A 77 21.60 -0.88 17.14
C LEU A 77 20.60 -2.06 17.13
N GLY A 78 19.48 -1.92 16.40
CA GLY A 78 18.47 -2.95 16.26
C GLY A 78 18.98 -4.24 15.61
N THR A 79 19.97 -4.14 14.71
CA THR A 79 20.62 -5.31 14.10
C THR A 79 21.81 -5.81 14.93
N ALA A 80 22.59 -4.91 15.54
CA ALA A 80 23.76 -5.27 16.32
C ALA A 80 23.41 -6.03 17.61
N LEU A 81 22.35 -5.64 18.30
CA LEU A 81 21.96 -6.24 19.60
C LEU A 81 21.55 -7.72 19.48
N PRO A 82 20.64 -8.12 18.56
CA PRO A 82 20.32 -9.53 18.35
C PRO A 82 21.53 -10.36 17.91
N MET A 83 22.38 -9.83 17.02
CA MET A 83 23.60 -10.53 16.60
C MET A 83 24.56 -10.74 17.77
N LEU A 84 24.69 -9.75 18.67
CA LEU A 84 25.51 -9.87 19.87
C LEU A 84 24.93 -10.90 20.85
N ALA A 85 23.61 -10.93 21.01
CA ALA A 85 22.92 -11.93 21.83
C ALA A 85 23.12 -13.36 21.28
N ILE A 86 22.99 -13.55 19.97
CA ILE A 86 23.24 -14.83 19.30
C ILE A 86 24.71 -15.24 19.44
N MET A 87 25.65 -14.30 19.29
CA MET A 87 27.08 -14.59 19.44
C MET A 87 27.42 -15.03 20.87
N TYR A 88 26.90 -14.35 21.88
CA TYR A 88 27.14 -14.70 23.28
C TYR A 88 26.45 -16.03 23.64
N GLY A 89 25.18 -16.19 23.26
CA GLY A 89 24.40 -17.41 23.47
C GLY A 89 24.97 -18.61 22.73
N GLY A 90 25.44 -18.43 21.50
CA GLY A 90 26.10 -19.46 20.70
C GLY A 90 27.41 -19.92 21.33
N ARG A 91 28.23 -19.00 21.85
CA ARG A 91 29.47 -19.34 22.56
C ARG A 91 29.19 -20.10 23.86
N GLN A 92 28.16 -19.70 24.59
CA GLN A 92 27.72 -20.39 25.81
C GLN A 92 27.19 -21.80 25.49
N LEU A 93 26.38 -21.95 24.45
CA LEU A 93 25.81 -23.22 24.01
C LEU A 93 26.89 -24.20 23.50
N LEU A 94 27.82 -23.71 22.68
CA LEU A 94 28.94 -24.51 22.17
C LEU A 94 29.86 -25.00 23.30
N ASN A 95 30.07 -24.19 24.34
CA ASN A 95 30.86 -24.58 25.51
C ASN A 95 30.11 -25.55 26.43
N ARG A 96 28.77 -25.46 26.49
CA ARG A 96 27.94 -26.29 27.38
C ARG A 96 27.60 -27.67 26.78
N THR A 97 27.68 -27.83 25.46
CA THR A 97 27.28 -29.07 24.77
C THR A 97 28.43 -29.63 23.92
N PRO A 98 29.28 -30.52 24.46
CA PRO A 98 30.45 -31.08 23.78
C PRO A 98 30.16 -31.92 22.53
N TRP A 99 28.91 -32.37 22.35
CA TRP A 99 28.48 -33.06 21.13
C TRP A 99 28.50 -32.13 19.92
N LEU A 100 28.11 -30.86 20.11
CA LEU A 100 27.99 -29.90 19.03
C LEU A 100 29.37 -29.60 18.43
N THR A 101 30.37 -29.38 19.29
CA THR A 101 31.77 -29.13 18.89
C THR A 101 32.44 -30.33 18.22
N ARG A 102 32.09 -31.56 18.61
CA ARG A 102 32.58 -32.79 17.96
C ARG A 102 31.99 -33.00 16.56
N ASN A 103 30.74 -32.57 16.35
CA ASN A 103 30.01 -32.80 15.10
C ASN A 103 29.94 -31.56 14.19
N LEU A 104 30.62 -30.46 14.53
CA LEU A 104 30.63 -29.21 13.75
C LEU A 104 30.90 -29.44 12.26
N GLY A 105 31.84 -30.33 11.91
CA GLY A 105 32.17 -30.63 10.52
C GLY A 105 31.03 -31.31 9.74
N ASN A 106 30.21 -32.14 10.40
CA ASN A 106 29.05 -32.76 9.77
C ASN A 106 27.87 -31.79 9.68
N ILE A 107 27.69 -30.93 10.70
CA ILE A 107 26.67 -29.88 10.72
C ILE A 107 26.93 -28.88 9.59
N GLN A 108 28.18 -28.42 9.43
CA GLN A 108 28.57 -27.49 8.38
C GLN A 108 28.34 -28.07 6.97
N LYS A 109 28.59 -29.38 6.78
CA LYS A 109 28.24 -30.07 5.53
C LYS A 109 26.73 -30.11 5.31
N GLY A 110 25.94 -30.36 6.36
CA GLY A 110 24.48 -30.33 6.29
C GLY A 110 23.93 -28.98 5.86
N PHE A 111 24.32 -27.89 6.53
CA PHE A 111 23.92 -26.52 6.16
C PHE A 111 24.39 -26.14 4.74
N GLY A 112 25.58 -26.58 4.33
CA GLY A 112 26.06 -26.35 2.96
C GLY A 112 25.22 -27.05 1.90
N VAL A 113 24.75 -28.27 2.17
CA VAL A 113 23.83 -29.00 1.26
C VAL A 113 22.49 -28.30 1.19
N VAL A 114 21.94 -27.89 2.34
CA VAL A 114 20.68 -27.13 2.40
C VAL A 114 20.80 -25.85 1.57
N MET A 115 21.88 -25.07 1.72
CA MET A 115 22.10 -23.85 0.96
C MET A 115 22.14 -24.08 -0.57
N ILE A 116 22.77 -25.16 -1.03
CA ILE A 116 22.82 -25.51 -2.45
C ILE A 116 21.44 -25.92 -2.97
N ILE A 117 20.69 -26.70 -2.17
CA ILE A 117 19.32 -27.09 -2.51
C ILE A 117 18.44 -25.85 -2.61
N THR A 118 18.49 -24.95 -1.62
CA THR A 118 17.72 -23.70 -1.63
C THR A 118 18.09 -22.82 -2.83
N ALA A 119 19.38 -22.68 -3.15
CA ALA A 119 19.81 -21.94 -4.34
C ALA A 119 19.26 -22.59 -5.65
N GLY A 120 19.22 -23.92 -5.71
CA GLY A 120 18.58 -24.64 -6.81
C GLY A 120 17.07 -24.36 -6.88
N LEU A 121 16.37 -24.41 -5.75
CA LEU A 121 14.93 -24.12 -5.68
C LEU A 121 14.60 -22.69 -6.16
N ILE A 122 15.43 -21.72 -5.79
CA ILE A 122 15.32 -20.33 -6.26
C ILE A 122 15.53 -20.24 -7.78
N LEU A 123 16.52 -20.95 -8.34
CA LEU A 123 16.75 -20.95 -9.79
C LEU A 123 15.57 -21.50 -10.60
N PHE A 124 14.80 -22.42 -10.04
CA PHE A 124 13.60 -22.98 -10.67
C PHE A 124 12.30 -22.28 -10.25
N ASN A 125 12.36 -21.15 -9.52
CA ASN A 125 11.21 -20.42 -8.94
C ASN A 125 10.30 -21.27 -8.03
N VAL A 126 10.79 -22.42 -7.54
CA VAL A 126 10.02 -23.33 -6.68
C VAL A 126 9.88 -22.74 -5.27
N ASP A 127 10.82 -21.89 -4.87
CA ASP A 127 10.78 -21.10 -3.64
C ASP A 127 9.50 -20.26 -3.54
N ARG A 128 9.06 -19.64 -4.65
CA ARG A 128 7.83 -18.84 -4.69
C ARG A 128 6.57 -19.69 -4.51
N GLY A 129 6.55 -20.90 -5.07
CA GLY A 129 5.45 -21.86 -4.89
C GLY A 129 5.35 -22.39 -3.46
N ILE A 130 6.50 -22.65 -2.83
CA ILE A 130 6.55 -23.08 -1.42
C ILE A 130 6.13 -21.94 -0.49
N GLN A 131 6.57 -20.71 -0.78
CA GLN A 131 6.22 -19.53 0.00
C GLN A 131 4.72 -19.23 -0.06
N SER A 132 4.11 -19.30 -1.26
CA SER A 132 2.66 -19.13 -1.41
C SER A 132 1.88 -20.23 -0.69
N TYR A 133 2.28 -21.50 -0.80
CA TYR A 133 1.65 -22.61 -0.08
C TYR A 133 1.76 -22.49 1.45
N LEU A 134 2.92 -22.05 1.97
CA LEU A 134 3.12 -21.84 3.40
C LEU A 134 2.30 -20.65 3.93
N LEU A 135 2.15 -19.58 3.16
CA LEU A 135 1.31 -18.43 3.50
C LEU A 135 -0.19 -18.80 3.47
N GLU A 136 -0.60 -19.68 2.56
CA GLU A 136 -1.98 -20.20 2.51
C GLU A 136 -2.30 -21.10 3.71
N LYS A 137 -1.37 -21.95 4.13
CA LYS A 137 -1.54 -22.86 5.29
C LYS A 137 -1.32 -22.19 6.64
N PHE A 138 -0.46 -21.17 6.71
CA PHE A 138 -0.10 -20.44 7.93
C PHE A 138 -0.06 -18.93 7.67
N PRO A 139 -1.22 -18.28 7.46
CA PRO A 139 -1.32 -16.86 7.10
C PRO A 139 -0.71 -15.91 8.14
N ASN A 140 -0.52 -16.37 9.37
CA ASN A 140 0.01 -15.58 10.50
C ASN A 140 1.47 -15.88 10.87
N TYR A 141 2.23 -16.64 10.08
CA TYR A 141 3.59 -17.05 10.46
C TYR A 141 4.59 -15.88 10.58
N GLY A 142 4.28 -14.70 10.00
CA GLY A 142 5.07 -13.47 10.10
C GLY A 142 4.41 -12.30 10.84
N SER A 143 3.09 -12.36 11.09
CA SER A 143 2.33 -11.22 11.62
C SER A 143 2.70 -10.86 13.07
N GLY A 144 3.23 -11.81 13.84
CA GLY A 144 3.72 -11.56 15.20
C GLY A 144 5.09 -10.85 15.29
N LEU A 145 5.87 -10.80 14.20
CA LEU A 145 7.12 -10.04 14.13
C LEU A 145 6.90 -8.63 13.55
N THR A 146 5.98 -8.48 12.61
CA THR A 146 5.57 -7.17 12.06
C THR A 146 4.58 -6.43 12.97
N SER A 147 3.93 -7.07 13.96
CA SER A 147 3.01 -6.36 14.88
C SER A 147 3.69 -5.31 15.76
N LEU A 148 5.02 -5.38 15.93
CA LEU A 148 5.82 -4.35 16.59
C LEU A 148 6.11 -3.16 15.66
N GLU A 149 6.17 -3.41 14.35
CA GLU A 149 6.36 -2.39 13.30
C GLU A 149 5.05 -1.71 12.92
N ASP A 150 3.92 -2.41 13.07
CA ASP A 150 2.56 -1.93 12.76
C ASP A 150 1.90 -1.14 13.90
N ASN A 151 2.70 -0.67 14.87
CA ASN A 151 2.23 0.14 15.97
C ASN A 151 1.86 1.55 15.48
N SER A 152 0.69 2.07 15.89
CA SER A 152 0.14 3.36 15.47
C SER A 152 1.12 4.52 15.64
N ILE A 153 1.97 4.47 16.68
CA ILE A 153 2.98 5.49 16.96
C ILE A 153 4.07 5.54 15.88
N VAL A 154 4.44 4.39 15.31
CA VAL A 154 5.47 4.29 14.26
C VAL A 154 4.89 4.74 12.91
N ARG A 155 3.64 4.36 12.61
CA ARG A 155 2.90 4.87 11.44
C ARG A 155 2.73 6.39 11.48
N ASP A 156 2.20 6.94 12.58
CA ASP A 156 2.02 8.39 12.74
C ASP A 156 3.33 9.18 12.63
N SER A 157 4.45 8.57 13.04
CA SER A 157 5.78 9.20 12.96
C SER A 157 6.39 9.10 11.57
N LEU A 158 6.11 8.03 10.83
CA LEU A 158 6.53 7.87 9.44
C LEU A 158 5.69 8.76 8.51
N ASP A 159 4.38 8.84 8.75
CA ASP A 159 3.46 9.70 7.99
C ASP A 159 3.84 11.18 8.15
N LYS A 160 4.27 11.59 9.35
CA LYS A 160 4.80 12.94 9.60
C LYS A 160 6.14 13.22 8.92
N ILE A 161 6.97 12.19 8.70
CA ILE A 161 8.26 12.34 8.01
C ILE A 161 8.06 12.40 6.49
N ASP A 162 7.10 11.65 5.96
CA ASP A 162 6.73 11.69 4.54
C ASP A 162 6.04 13.03 4.20
N SER A 163 5.22 13.58 5.11
CA SER A 163 4.58 14.88 4.92
C SER A 163 5.53 16.07 5.00
N ASP A 164 6.62 15.98 5.77
CA ASP A 164 7.63 17.06 5.87
C ASP A 164 8.58 17.08 4.65
N GLY A 165 8.51 16.06 3.79
CA GLY A 165 9.14 16.05 2.46
C GLY A 165 8.40 16.91 1.43
N ASP A 166 7.21 17.41 1.77
CA ASP A 166 6.36 18.25 0.91
C ASP A 166 6.82 19.72 0.89
N LYS A 167 8.08 19.91 0.50
CA LYS A 167 8.55 21.17 -0.07
C LYS A 167 8.80 20.96 -1.55
N SER A 168 7.72 20.82 -2.31
CA SER A 168 7.78 21.12 -3.74
C SER A 168 7.82 22.65 -3.90
N GLU A 169 9.03 23.19 -3.87
CA GLU A 169 9.28 24.45 -4.59
C GLU A 169 9.04 24.15 -6.07
N VAL A 170 8.18 24.96 -6.71
CA VAL A 170 7.95 24.94 -8.16
C VAL A 170 9.28 25.25 -8.85
N GLN A 171 10.05 24.21 -9.11
CA GLN A 171 11.27 24.27 -9.89
C GLN A 171 10.90 23.79 -11.30
N SER A 172 10.83 24.74 -12.23
CA SER A 172 10.72 24.58 -13.70
C SER A 172 10.59 23.11 -14.15
N ALA A 173 9.36 22.64 -14.34
CA ALA A 173 9.06 21.27 -14.76
C ALA A 173 9.61 20.94 -16.16
N ILE A 174 10.10 21.96 -16.87
CA ILE A 174 10.56 21.95 -18.25
C ILE A 174 12.00 21.41 -18.40
N GLU A 175 12.86 21.48 -17.37
CA GLU A 175 14.28 21.10 -17.50
C GLU A 175 14.81 20.33 -16.29
N GLY A 176 14.67 19.00 -16.30
CA GLY A 176 15.33 18.14 -15.33
C GLY A 176 15.67 16.76 -15.89
N GLU A 177 16.94 16.51 -16.21
CA GLU A 177 17.43 15.14 -16.47
C GLU A 177 17.32 14.23 -15.22
N ASP A 178 17.06 14.83 -14.05
CA ASP A 178 17.09 14.17 -12.73
C ASP A 178 15.74 13.55 -12.31
N TYR A 179 14.65 13.76 -13.06
CA TYR A 179 13.36 13.14 -12.74
C TYR A 179 13.32 11.65 -13.11
N PRO A 180 12.73 10.76 -12.28
CA PRO A 180 12.66 9.34 -12.58
C PRO A 180 11.79 9.07 -13.81
N ILE A 181 12.22 8.13 -14.67
CA ILE A 181 11.40 7.64 -15.78
C ILE A 181 10.22 6.86 -15.19
N ALA A 182 9.01 7.15 -15.67
CA ALA A 182 7.81 6.46 -15.23
C ALA A 182 7.88 4.95 -15.56
N PRO A 183 7.61 4.04 -14.60
CA PRO A 183 7.47 2.62 -14.89
C PRO A 183 6.37 2.37 -15.93
N GLU A 184 6.54 1.38 -16.79
CA GLU A 184 5.52 1.04 -17.77
C GLU A 184 4.22 0.54 -17.11
N LEU A 185 3.09 0.77 -17.76
CA LEU A 185 1.79 0.34 -17.28
C LEU A 185 1.63 -1.19 -17.43
N ILE A 186 1.30 -1.86 -16.33
CA ILE A 186 1.11 -3.32 -16.29
C ILE A 186 -0.37 -3.60 -16.09
N VAL A 187 -1.03 -3.99 -17.17
CA VAL A 187 -2.47 -4.21 -17.21
C VAL A 187 -2.85 -5.47 -16.40
N GLY A 188 -3.87 -5.33 -15.55
CA GLY A 188 -4.47 -6.42 -14.77
C GLY A 188 -5.88 -6.83 -15.26
N GLY A 189 -6.47 -6.10 -16.21
CA GLY A 189 -7.79 -6.38 -16.77
C GLY A 189 -7.95 -5.79 -18.18
N GLU A 190 -9.07 -5.10 -18.43
CA GLU A 190 -9.34 -4.45 -19.72
C GLU A 190 -8.87 -2.99 -19.78
N TRP A 191 -8.68 -2.50 -21.00
CA TRP A 191 -8.66 -1.07 -21.29
C TRP A 191 -10.06 -0.63 -21.71
N ILE A 192 -10.49 0.51 -21.18
CA ILE A 192 -11.78 1.13 -21.43
C ILE A 192 -11.52 2.52 -22.02
N ASN A 193 -12.39 2.96 -22.92
CA ASN A 193 -12.29 4.21 -23.69
C ASN A 193 -11.06 4.32 -24.62
N SER A 194 -10.21 3.30 -24.73
CA SER A 194 -9.14 3.24 -25.72
C SER A 194 -8.64 1.81 -25.96
N GLU A 195 -7.90 1.63 -27.05
CA GLU A 195 -6.98 0.50 -27.18
C GLU A 195 -5.84 0.60 -26.13
N PRO A 196 -5.15 -0.50 -25.81
CA PRO A 196 -4.04 -0.48 -24.86
C PRO A 196 -2.93 0.51 -25.23
N LEU A 197 -2.61 1.41 -24.30
CA LEU A 197 -1.53 2.39 -24.46
C LEU A 197 -0.25 1.91 -23.77
N LYS A 198 0.90 2.29 -24.35
CA LYS A 198 2.22 2.16 -23.71
C LYS A 198 2.80 3.54 -23.50
N LEU A 199 3.41 3.80 -22.34
CA LEU A 199 4.03 5.08 -22.05
C LEU A 199 5.18 5.39 -23.01
N SER A 200 5.88 4.37 -23.51
CA SER A 200 6.90 4.53 -24.55
C SER A 200 6.37 5.16 -25.84
N ASP A 201 5.11 4.89 -26.17
CA ASP A 201 4.48 5.34 -27.42
C ASP A 201 3.85 6.74 -27.26
N LEU A 202 3.76 7.22 -26.02
CA LEU A 202 3.26 8.55 -25.66
C LEU A 202 4.36 9.60 -25.51
N ARG A 203 5.61 9.28 -25.87
CA ARG A 203 6.70 10.27 -25.89
C ARG A 203 6.37 11.44 -26.81
N GLY A 204 6.70 12.64 -26.37
CA GLY A 204 6.30 13.90 -27.01
C GLY A 204 4.95 14.44 -26.53
N LYS A 205 4.20 13.69 -25.72
CA LYS A 205 2.95 14.14 -25.07
C LYS A 205 3.15 14.35 -23.59
N VAL A 206 2.32 15.21 -22.99
CA VAL A 206 2.20 15.32 -21.53
C VAL A 206 1.22 14.26 -21.07
N VAL A 207 1.58 13.44 -20.08
CA VAL A 207 0.72 12.35 -19.61
C VAL A 207 0.38 12.54 -18.14
N LEU A 208 -0.91 12.55 -17.81
CA LEU A 208 -1.39 12.53 -16.43
C LEU A 208 -1.89 11.13 -16.10
N LEU A 209 -1.21 10.44 -15.18
CA LEU A 209 -1.69 9.16 -14.64
C LEU A 209 -2.47 9.44 -13.36
N ASP A 210 -3.71 8.98 -13.30
CA ASP A 210 -4.58 9.14 -12.13
C ASP A 210 -4.94 7.77 -11.55
N VAL A 211 -4.39 7.43 -10.40
CA VAL A 211 -4.74 6.18 -9.70
C VAL A 211 -6.05 6.39 -8.96
N MET A 212 -7.08 5.64 -9.37
CA MET A 212 -8.45 5.84 -8.91
C MET A 212 -9.20 4.52 -8.73
N THR A 213 -10.32 4.59 -8.03
CA THR A 213 -11.37 3.56 -8.00
C THR A 213 -12.72 4.24 -7.90
N TYR A 214 -13.77 3.64 -8.47
CA TYR A 214 -15.02 4.35 -8.69
C TYR A 214 -15.91 4.48 -7.44
N SER A 215 -15.69 3.67 -6.39
CA SER A 215 -16.46 3.79 -5.14
C SER A 215 -15.80 4.70 -4.10
N CYS A 216 -14.58 5.21 -4.37
CA CYS A 216 -13.87 6.11 -3.48
C CYS A 216 -14.39 7.55 -3.61
N ILE A 217 -14.94 8.11 -2.54
CA ILE A 217 -15.48 9.49 -2.56
C ILE A 217 -14.41 10.54 -2.89
N ASN A 218 -13.18 10.36 -2.38
CA ASN A 218 -12.08 11.26 -2.66
C ASN A 218 -11.73 11.23 -4.16
N CYS A 219 -11.76 10.06 -4.80
CA CYS A 219 -11.59 9.95 -6.26
C CYS A 219 -12.72 10.66 -7.01
N ILE A 220 -13.97 10.39 -6.63
CA ILE A 220 -15.15 10.95 -7.30
C ILE A 220 -15.11 12.48 -7.34
N ARG A 221 -14.70 13.13 -6.24
CA ARG A 221 -14.58 14.61 -6.19
C ARG A 221 -13.51 15.17 -7.12
N THR A 222 -12.53 14.36 -7.55
CA THR A 222 -11.54 14.79 -8.55
C THR A 222 -12.02 14.65 -10.00
N PHE A 223 -13.03 13.82 -10.28
CA PHE A 223 -13.46 13.52 -11.64
C PHE A 223 -13.92 14.75 -12.46
N PRO A 224 -14.66 15.74 -11.88
CA PRO A 224 -15.00 16.95 -12.61
C PRO A 224 -13.78 17.71 -13.14
N TYR A 225 -12.70 17.78 -12.37
CA TYR A 225 -11.45 18.43 -12.77
C TYR A 225 -10.73 17.64 -13.88
N LEU A 226 -10.65 16.31 -13.74
CA LEU A 226 -10.05 15.46 -14.76
C LEU A 226 -10.82 15.54 -16.10
N ASN A 227 -12.15 15.57 -16.05
CA ASN A 227 -12.98 15.73 -17.23
C ASN A 227 -12.77 17.11 -17.88
N ASP A 228 -12.73 18.19 -17.11
CA ASP A 228 -12.49 19.54 -17.64
C ASP A 228 -11.08 19.66 -18.26
N TRP A 229 -10.05 19.13 -17.60
CA TRP A 229 -8.69 19.11 -18.16
C TRP A 229 -8.59 18.25 -19.42
N TYR A 230 -9.27 17.11 -19.45
CA TYR A 230 -9.34 16.29 -20.66
C TYR A 230 -9.99 17.04 -21.82
N GLU A 231 -11.12 17.70 -21.58
CA GLU A 231 -11.82 18.47 -22.61
C GLU A 231 -11.02 19.69 -23.08
N LYS A 232 -10.29 20.37 -22.20
CA LYS A 232 -9.46 21.54 -22.53
C LYS A 232 -8.18 21.20 -23.28
N TYR A 233 -7.46 20.17 -22.84
CA TYR A 233 -6.05 19.99 -23.20
C TYR A 233 -5.75 18.74 -24.03
N SER A 234 -6.72 17.85 -24.26
CA SER A 234 -6.48 16.60 -25.02
C SER A 234 -6.03 16.86 -26.46
N ASP A 235 -6.62 17.84 -27.14
CA ASP A 235 -6.25 18.24 -28.50
C ASP A 235 -4.87 18.95 -28.55
N ASP A 236 -4.40 19.45 -27.41
CA ASP A 236 -3.15 20.19 -27.27
C ASP A 236 -1.95 19.31 -26.87
N GLY A 237 -2.19 18.01 -26.64
CA GLY A 237 -1.13 17.04 -26.34
C GLY A 237 -1.16 16.46 -24.93
N LEU A 238 -2.18 16.76 -24.12
CA LEU A 238 -2.43 16.06 -22.86
C LEU A 238 -3.03 14.66 -23.13
N VAL A 239 -2.52 13.66 -22.41
CA VAL A 239 -3.16 12.34 -22.31
C VAL A 239 -3.41 12.04 -20.84
N ILE A 240 -4.68 11.90 -20.46
CA ILE A 240 -5.05 11.42 -19.13
C ILE A 240 -5.26 9.90 -19.21
N ILE A 241 -4.68 9.14 -18.28
CA ILE A 241 -4.92 7.71 -18.13
C ILE A 241 -5.37 7.45 -16.70
N GLY A 242 -6.63 7.01 -16.54
CA GLY A 242 -7.13 6.49 -15.29
C GLY A 242 -6.57 5.09 -15.03
N ILE A 243 -5.79 4.92 -13.97
CA ILE A 243 -5.34 3.63 -13.49
C ILE A 243 -6.37 3.17 -12.46
N HIS A 244 -7.35 2.40 -12.92
CA HIS A 244 -8.38 1.84 -12.06
C HIS A 244 -7.80 0.67 -11.26
N THR A 245 -7.34 0.95 -10.04
CA THR A 245 -6.90 -0.08 -9.10
C THR A 245 -8.02 -0.30 -8.09
N PRO A 246 -8.69 -1.47 -8.08
CA PRO A 246 -9.85 -1.72 -7.23
C PRO A 246 -9.46 -1.68 -5.74
N GLU A 247 -10.35 -1.19 -4.89
CA GLU A 247 -10.30 -1.33 -3.43
C GLU A 247 -11.07 -2.57 -2.95
N PHE A 248 -12.13 -2.95 -3.68
CA PHE A 248 -13.00 -4.09 -3.38
C PHE A 248 -13.11 -5.05 -4.58
N GLU A 249 -13.48 -6.31 -4.33
CA GLU A 249 -13.57 -7.34 -5.37
C GLU A 249 -14.57 -6.98 -6.48
N PHE A 250 -15.70 -6.37 -6.12
CA PHE A 250 -16.73 -5.98 -7.08
C PHE A 250 -16.27 -4.90 -8.07
N GLU A 251 -15.22 -4.14 -7.73
CA GLU A 251 -14.65 -3.12 -8.60
C GLU A 251 -13.75 -3.71 -9.70
N LYS A 252 -13.47 -5.02 -9.64
CA LYS A 252 -12.77 -5.73 -10.73
C LYS A 252 -13.67 -6.05 -11.91
N ASP A 253 -14.99 -6.10 -11.70
CA ASP A 253 -15.95 -6.37 -12.77
C ASP A 253 -15.93 -5.21 -13.78
N VAL A 254 -15.59 -5.54 -15.02
CA VAL A 254 -15.43 -4.54 -16.08
C VAL A 254 -16.74 -3.81 -16.42
N GLU A 255 -17.90 -4.47 -16.28
CA GLU A 255 -19.18 -3.85 -16.57
C GLU A 255 -19.58 -2.86 -15.46
N ASN A 256 -19.24 -3.17 -14.20
CA ASN A 256 -19.36 -2.21 -13.11
C ASN A 256 -18.48 -0.97 -13.36
N VAL A 257 -17.22 -1.17 -13.76
CA VAL A 257 -16.32 -0.06 -14.08
C VAL A 257 -16.86 0.76 -15.25
N LYS A 258 -17.22 0.14 -16.38
CA LYS A 258 -17.77 0.86 -17.54
C LYS A 258 -18.99 1.71 -17.17
N LYS A 259 -19.92 1.13 -16.42
CA LYS A 259 -21.11 1.85 -15.96
C LYS A 259 -20.73 3.05 -15.09
N ALA A 260 -19.80 2.89 -14.16
CA ALA A 260 -19.35 3.99 -13.31
C ALA A 260 -18.66 5.10 -14.14
N LEU A 261 -17.83 4.73 -15.13
CA LEU A 261 -17.22 5.70 -16.04
C LEU A 261 -18.28 6.48 -16.82
N ASP A 262 -19.33 5.81 -17.30
CA ASP A 262 -20.48 6.46 -17.96
C ASP A 262 -21.23 7.41 -16.99
N ASP A 263 -21.53 6.95 -15.77
CA ASP A 263 -22.23 7.73 -14.74
C ASP A 263 -21.45 9.01 -14.36
N PHE A 264 -20.12 8.95 -14.33
CA PHE A 264 -19.24 10.09 -14.04
C PHE A 264 -18.77 10.86 -15.29
N GLY A 265 -19.22 10.47 -16.50
CA GLY A 265 -18.86 11.14 -17.75
C GLY A 265 -17.37 11.06 -18.11
N ILE A 266 -16.67 10.03 -17.64
CA ILE A 266 -15.24 9.83 -17.88
C ILE A 266 -15.03 9.31 -19.31
N LYS A 267 -14.43 10.15 -20.15
CA LYS A 267 -14.16 9.86 -21.57
C LYS A 267 -12.69 9.52 -21.86
N PHE A 268 -11.78 9.84 -20.94
CA PHE A 268 -10.37 9.55 -21.11
C PHE A 268 -10.07 8.03 -20.97
N PRO A 269 -8.95 7.54 -21.53
CA PRO A 269 -8.49 6.16 -21.36
C PRO A 269 -8.45 5.71 -19.90
N VAL A 270 -8.98 4.53 -19.61
CA VAL A 270 -8.90 3.89 -18.29
C VAL A 270 -8.37 2.48 -18.44
N MET A 271 -7.39 2.09 -17.63
CA MET A 271 -6.90 0.72 -17.55
C MET A 271 -7.25 0.08 -16.22
N GLN A 272 -7.64 -1.19 -16.23
CA GLN A 272 -7.80 -1.96 -15.00
C GLN A 272 -6.47 -2.52 -14.51
N ASP A 273 -6.12 -2.24 -13.25
CA ASP A 273 -4.99 -2.81 -12.52
C ASP A 273 -5.47 -3.78 -11.44
N ASN A 274 -6.32 -4.75 -11.82
CA ASN A 274 -6.97 -5.70 -10.91
C ASN A 274 -5.98 -6.55 -10.07
N ASP A 275 -4.73 -6.67 -10.54
CA ASP A 275 -3.65 -7.40 -9.86
C ASP A 275 -2.72 -6.48 -9.03
N TYR A 276 -2.97 -5.16 -8.99
CA TYR A 276 -2.14 -4.14 -8.35
C TYR A 276 -0.67 -4.14 -8.86
N LYS A 277 -0.43 -4.53 -10.10
CA LYS A 277 0.93 -4.61 -10.67
C LYS A 277 1.45 -3.21 -10.98
N THR A 278 0.61 -2.35 -11.58
CA THR A 278 0.96 -0.95 -11.83
C THR A 278 1.09 -0.20 -10.50
N TRP A 279 0.11 -0.36 -9.60
CA TRP A 279 0.13 0.16 -8.23
C TRP A 279 1.45 -0.11 -7.52
N ARG A 280 1.92 -1.37 -7.52
CA ARG A 280 3.20 -1.74 -6.88
C ARG A 280 4.42 -1.23 -7.65
N ALA A 281 4.37 -1.16 -8.98
CA ALA A 281 5.47 -0.63 -9.78
C ALA A 281 5.73 0.85 -9.50
N TYR A 282 4.67 1.62 -9.22
CA TYR A 282 4.72 3.03 -8.83
C TYR A 282 4.92 3.24 -7.33
N GLY A 283 5.00 2.17 -6.52
CA GLY A 283 5.08 2.26 -5.07
C GLY A 283 3.87 2.97 -4.44
N ASN A 284 2.70 2.91 -5.09
CA ASN A 284 1.52 3.63 -4.62
C ASN A 284 0.93 3.03 -3.34
N ARG A 285 0.23 3.86 -2.56
CA ARG A 285 -0.45 3.50 -1.31
C ARG A 285 -1.80 4.20 -1.11
N TYR A 286 -2.22 5.07 -2.03
CA TYR A 286 -3.33 5.99 -1.81
C TYR A 286 -4.26 6.08 -3.03
N TRP A 287 -5.53 6.38 -2.74
CA TRP A 287 -6.54 6.80 -3.69
C TRP A 287 -7.10 8.18 -3.28
N PRO A 288 -7.24 9.15 -4.21
CA PRO A 288 -6.57 9.20 -5.51
C PRO A 288 -5.07 9.50 -5.37
N ARG A 289 -4.31 9.31 -6.46
CA ARG A 289 -2.94 9.84 -6.60
C ARG A 289 -2.64 10.15 -8.05
N LYS A 290 -2.00 11.31 -8.29
CA LYS A 290 -1.68 11.80 -9.63
C LYS A 290 -0.18 11.78 -9.87
N TYR A 291 0.24 11.30 -11.04
CA TYR A 291 1.59 11.43 -11.54
C TYR A 291 1.56 12.19 -12.87
N LEU A 292 2.22 13.35 -12.94
CA LEU A 292 2.35 14.09 -14.19
C LEU A 292 3.69 13.76 -14.84
N LEU A 293 3.63 13.37 -16.09
CA LEU A 293 4.77 13.02 -16.91
C LEU A 293 4.97 14.09 -17.96
N ASN A 294 6.23 14.53 -18.11
CA ASN A 294 6.64 15.38 -19.22
C ASN A 294 6.75 14.60 -20.55
N GLN A 295 7.13 15.28 -21.62
CA GLN A 295 7.27 14.73 -22.97
C GLN A 295 8.28 13.58 -23.08
N GLU A 296 9.29 13.53 -22.20
CA GLU A 296 10.25 12.43 -22.11
C GLU A 296 9.74 11.24 -21.28
N GLY A 297 8.52 11.34 -20.74
CA GLY A 297 7.88 10.36 -19.87
C GLY A 297 8.56 10.21 -18.52
N ARG A 298 9.09 11.31 -17.97
CA ARG A 298 9.61 11.39 -16.60
C ARG A 298 8.55 11.98 -15.68
N ILE A 299 8.47 11.47 -14.46
CA ILE A 299 7.53 11.94 -13.45
C ILE A 299 8.05 13.26 -12.89
N VAL A 300 7.46 14.37 -13.33
CA VAL A 300 7.82 15.74 -12.92
C VAL A 300 6.92 16.28 -11.80
N TYR A 301 5.80 15.60 -11.54
CA TYR A 301 4.89 15.89 -10.45
C TYR A 301 4.29 14.61 -9.88
N ASP A 302 4.09 14.59 -8.57
CA ASP A 302 3.50 13.49 -7.80
C ASP A 302 2.63 14.09 -6.70
N HIS A 303 1.32 13.84 -6.76
CA HIS A 303 0.36 14.37 -5.80
C HIS A 303 -0.47 13.26 -5.19
N ILE A 304 -0.35 13.10 -3.88
CA ILE A 304 -1.11 12.14 -3.07
C ILE A 304 -2.41 12.79 -2.61
N GLY A 305 -3.52 12.07 -2.79
CA GLY A 305 -4.81 12.45 -2.27
C GLY A 305 -5.59 13.42 -3.18
N GLU A 306 -6.64 13.97 -2.59
CA GLU A 306 -7.53 14.94 -3.20
C GLU A 306 -7.01 16.38 -3.04
N GLY A 307 -7.23 17.22 -4.05
CA GLY A 307 -6.93 18.66 -4.00
C GLY A 307 -5.86 19.07 -5.00
N LYS A 308 -5.23 20.24 -4.71
CA LYS A 308 -4.15 20.84 -5.52
C LYS A 308 -4.49 20.99 -7.01
N TYR A 309 -5.77 21.24 -7.33
CA TYR A 309 -6.26 21.32 -8.70
C TYR A 309 -5.61 22.46 -9.49
N GLU A 310 -5.57 23.67 -8.94
CA GLU A 310 -4.94 24.82 -9.61
C GLU A 310 -3.43 24.61 -9.85
N GLU A 311 -2.75 23.98 -8.89
CA GLU A 311 -1.33 23.68 -8.99
C GLU A 311 -1.07 22.66 -10.09
N THR A 312 -1.85 21.57 -10.10
CA THR A 312 -1.78 20.52 -11.11
C THR A 312 -2.07 21.08 -12.52
N GLU A 313 -3.11 21.90 -12.67
CA GLU A 313 -3.47 22.49 -13.96
C GLU A 313 -2.40 23.47 -14.47
N LYS A 314 -1.79 24.28 -13.58
CA LYS A 314 -0.68 25.16 -13.97
C LYS A 314 0.52 24.36 -14.49
N LEU A 315 0.85 23.23 -13.86
CA LEU A 315 1.93 22.36 -14.34
C LEU A 315 1.58 21.71 -15.69
N ILE A 316 0.33 21.30 -15.89
CA ILE A 316 -0.16 20.83 -17.19
C ILE A 316 0.03 21.92 -18.25
N GLN A 317 -0.40 23.15 -17.97
CA GLN A 317 -0.26 24.29 -18.89
C GLN A 317 1.21 24.63 -19.17
N GLU A 318 2.07 24.62 -18.15
CA GLU A 318 3.52 24.86 -18.28
C GLU A 318 4.15 23.84 -19.23
N LEU A 319 3.88 22.55 -19.03
CA LEU A 319 4.40 21.48 -19.90
C LEU A 319 3.84 21.53 -21.32
N LEU A 320 2.61 22.02 -21.50
CA LEU A 320 1.99 22.19 -22.82
C LEU A 320 2.32 23.53 -23.49
N GLU A 321 3.06 24.42 -22.82
CA GLU A 321 3.32 25.80 -23.25
C GLU A 321 2.02 26.58 -23.54
N LYS A 322 1.02 26.44 -22.66
CA LYS A 322 -0.28 27.10 -22.75
C LYS A 322 -0.45 28.15 -21.67
N ASP A 323 -1.22 29.19 -21.99
CA ASP A 323 -1.64 30.23 -21.06
C ASP A 323 -3.13 30.49 -21.30
N VAL A 324 -3.98 29.69 -20.66
CA VAL A 324 -5.44 29.76 -20.74
C VAL A 324 -6.04 29.83 -19.34
N ALA A 325 -7.27 30.32 -19.23
CA ALA A 325 -7.95 30.42 -17.94
C ALA A 325 -8.08 29.04 -17.27
N LEU A 326 -7.75 28.98 -15.98
CA LEU A 326 -7.87 27.77 -15.16
C LEU A 326 -9.34 27.33 -15.01
N SER A 327 -9.52 26.09 -14.59
CA SER A 327 -10.81 25.49 -14.27
C SER A 327 -11.50 26.26 -13.15
N SER A 328 -12.71 26.71 -13.40
CA SER A 328 -13.54 27.45 -12.44
C SER A 328 -14.51 26.54 -11.69
N ILE A 329 -14.09 25.32 -11.36
CA ILE A 329 -14.93 24.35 -10.63
C ILE A 329 -14.90 24.74 -9.16
N GLU A 330 -16.07 24.95 -8.57
CA GLU A 330 -16.19 25.27 -7.15
C GLU A 330 -15.74 24.05 -6.33
N GLU A 331 -14.62 24.23 -5.62
CA GLU A 331 -14.09 23.18 -4.75
C GLU A 331 -15.04 22.96 -3.58
N GLU A 332 -15.49 21.72 -3.42
CA GLU A 332 -16.40 21.34 -2.35
C GLU A 332 -15.67 21.47 -1.00
N SER A 333 -16.28 22.13 -0.01
CA SER A 333 -15.70 22.21 1.33
C SER A 333 -15.72 20.84 1.97
N VAL A 334 -14.57 20.15 2.05
CA VAL A 334 -14.48 18.87 2.74
C VAL A 334 -14.24 19.09 4.23
N LYS A 335 -15.16 18.62 5.08
CA LYS A 335 -15.05 18.70 6.54
C LYS A 335 -15.43 17.36 7.17
N ALA A 336 -14.50 16.42 7.07
CA ALA A 336 -14.59 15.10 7.69
C ALA A 336 -13.69 15.01 8.94
N GLY A 337 -14.27 14.59 10.06
CA GLY A 337 -13.55 14.27 11.31
C GLY A 337 -13.55 12.78 11.66
N SER A 338 -14.35 11.98 10.97
CA SER A 338 -14.38 10.53 11.09
C SER A 338 -13.46 9.86 10.05
N PRO A 339 -12.72 8.82 10.44
CA PRO A 339 -11.91 8.04 9.50
C PRO A 339 -12.81 7.11 8.68
N GLU A 340 -12.32 6.71 7.51
CA GLU A 340 -12.92 5.62 6.76
C GLU A 340 -13.07 4.37 7.63
N THR A 341 -14.26 3.77 7.62
CA THR A 341 -14.64 2.71 8.57
C THR A 341 -15.12 1.47 7.85
N TYR A 342 -14.27 0.44 7.83
CA TYR A 342 -14.53 -0.84 7.14
C TYR A 342 -15.36 -1.83 7.96
N PHE A 343 -16.19 -2.61 7.26
CA PHE A 343 -17.05 -3.64 7.84
C PHE A 343 -16.45 -5.06 7.75
N GLY A 344 -15.68 -5.34 6.69
CA GLY A 344 -15.06 -6.65 6.46
C GLY A 344 -13.92 -6.99 7.42
N ALA A 345 -13.77 -8.28 7.73
CA ALA A 345 -12.77 -8.81 8.66
C ALA A 345 -11.32 -8.45 8.32
N SER A 346 -10.99 -8.16 7.07
CA SER A 346 -9.63 -7.77 6.69
C SER A 346 -9.22 -6.42 7.29
N ARG A 347 -10.17 -5.50 7.51
CA ARG A 347 -9.88 -4.10 7.89
C ARG A 347 -10.76 -3.52 9.01
N ASN A 348 -11.76 -4.25 9.52
CA ASN A 348 -12.74 -3.75 10.50
C ASN A 348 -12.22 -3.61 11.95
N SER A 349 -11.07 -2.95 12.15
CA SER A 349 -10.52 -2.70 13.49
C SER A 349 -11.35 -1.77 14.37
N LEU A 350 -12.33 -1.06 13.80
CA LEU A 350 -13.23 -0.15 14.52
C LEU A 350 -14.54 -0.82 14.95
N LEU A 351 -14.74 -2.12 14.72
CA LEU A 351 -15.90 -2.87 15.21
C LEU A 351 -15.82 -3.01 16.74
N ALA A 352 -16.81 -2.46 17.45
CA ALA A 352 -16.78 -2.30 18.90
C ALA A 352 -17.54 -3.38 19.69
N ASN A 353 -18.55 -4.01 19.11
CA ASN A 353 -19.48 -4.90 19.84
C ASN A 353 -19.52 -6.35 19.32
N GLY A 354 -18.37 -6.87 18.90
CA GLY A 354 -18.16 -8.29 18.56
C GLY A 354 -16.69 -8.63 18.41
N GLU A 355 -16.39 -9.72 17.70
CA GLU A 355 -15.01 -10.12 17.42
C GLU A 355 -14.53 -9.45 16.12
N ALA A 356 -13.80 -8.33 16.26
CA ALA A 356 -13.15 -7.65 15.15
C ALA A 356 -12.14 -8.58 14.44
N ARG A 357 -12.00 -8.39 13.14
CA ARG A 357 -11.13 -9.17 12.24
C ARG A 357 -11.41 -10.68 12.19
N LYS A 358 -12.64 -11.08 12.51
CA LYS A 358 -13.08 -12.47 12.46
C LYS A 358 -14.16 -12.66 11.39
N ILE A 359 -13.90 -13.60 10.49
CA ILE A 359 -14.84 -14.04 9.46
C ILE A 359 -15.90 -14.96 10.09
N GLY A 360 -17.12 -14.83 9.60
CA GLY A 360 -18.25 -15.72 9.88
C GLY A 360 -19.41 -15.01 10.55
N VAL A 361 -20.43 -15.80 10.88
CA VAL A 361 -21.66 -15.31 11.48
C VAL A 361 -21.44 -14.90 12.92
N GLN A 362 -21.87 -13.68 13.24
CA GLN A 362 -21.85 -13.11 14.58
C GLN A 362 -23.22 -12.48 14.88
N ASN A 363 -23.70 -12.66 16.11
CA ASN A 363 -24.91 -12.01 16.61
C ASN A 363 -24.49 -10.79 17.45
N PHE A 364 -25.01 -9.63 17.09
CA PHE A 364 -24.61 -8.37 17.70
C PHE A 364 -25.75 -7.75 18.50
N THR A 365 -25.41 -7.21 19.67
CA THR A 365 -26.30 -6.39 20.50
C THR A 365 -25.67 -5.02 20.69
N ILE A 366 -26.43 -3.96 20.40
CA ILE A 366 -25.95 -2.58 20.55
C ILE A 366 -25.95 -2.22 22.05
N PRO A 367 -24.79 -1.80 22.62
CA PRO A 367 -24.71 -1.40 24.01
C PRO A 367 -25.42 -0.05 24.26
N GLU A 368 -25.75 0.25 25.52
CA GLU A 368 -26.33 1.56 25.90
C GLU A 368 -25.33 2.72 25.71
N THR A 369 -24.04 2.43 25.81
CA THR A 369 -22.96 3.41 25.65
C THR A 369 -22.21 3.15 24.35
N ILE A 370 -22.11 4.19 23.52
CA ILE A 370 -21.42 4.16 22.22
C ILE A 370 -20.33 5.24 22.19
N ASP A 371 -19.18 4.88 21.64
CA ASP A 371 -17.99 5.73 21.54
C ASP A 371 -17.88 6.35 20.14
N LYS A 372 -17.23 7.52 20.08
CA LYS A 372 -16.98 8.24 18.83
C LYS A 372 -16.11 7.43 17.87
N ASN A 373 -16.45 7.43 16.58
CA ASN A 373 -15.74 6.74 15.51
C ASN A 373 -15.64 5.21 15.69
N MET A 374 -16.58 4.62 16.46
CA MET A 374 -16.66 3.18 16.68
C MET A 374 -17.91 2.62 16.01
N LEU A 375 -17.76 1.48 15.33
CA LEU A 375 -18.82 0.79 14.60
C LEU A 375 -19.54 -0.21 15.51
N TYR A 376 -20.86 -0.07 15.58
CA TYR A 376 -21.74 -0.98 16.30
C TYR A 376 -22.76 -1.62 15.36
N LEU A 377 -22.88 -2.94 15.41
CA LEU A 377 -23.89 -3.69 14.66
C LEU A 377 -24.99 -4.18 15.60
N GLY A 378 -26.17 -4.45 15.06
CA GLY A 378 -27.29 -5.07 15.77
C GLY A 378 -27.95 -6.13 14.91
N GLY A 379 -28.28 -7.28 15.51
CA GLY A 379 -28.85 -8.43 14.80
C GLY A 379 -27.80 -9.42 14.29
N ASP A 380 -28.20 -10.29 13.37
CA ASP A 380 -27.34 -11.34 12.81
C ASP A 380 -26.63 -10.86 11.55
N TRP A 381 -25.30 -10.92 11.57
CA TRP A 381 -24.45 -10.52 10.44
C TRP A 381 -23.44 -11.61 10.10
N ASP A 382 -23.26 -11.85 8.81
CA ASP A 382 -22.16 -12.66 8.27
C ASP A 382 -21.00 -11.74 7.86
N ILE A 383 -19.91 -11.78 8.62
CA ILE A 383 -18.72 -10.97 8.34
C ILE A 383 -17.85 -11.71 7.33
N ARG A 384 -17.65 -11.11 6.15
CA ARG A 384 -16.75 -11.59 5.09
C ARG A 384 -15.40 -10.86 5.17
N ASN A 385 -14.51 -11.14 4.23
CA ASN A 385 -13.19 -10.46 4.17
C ASN A 385 -13.36 -8.95 3.97
N GLU A 386 -14.19 -8.54 3.01
CA GLU A 386 -14.27 -7.14 2.57
C GLU A 386 -15.54 -6.41 3.04
N TYR A 387 -16.60 -7.15 3.34
CA TYR A 387 -17.90 -6.60 3.72
C TYR A 387 -18.54 -7.37 4.89
N ALA A 388 -19.62 -6.81 5.43
CA ALA A 388 -20.54 -7.50 6.33
C ALA A 388 -21.93 -7.55 5.69
N SER A 389 -22.62 -8.69 5.84
CA SER A 389 -23.99 -8.85 5.33
C SER A 389 -25.00 -9.20 6.41
N ASN A 390 -26.17 -8.55 6.39
CA ASN A 390 -27.21 -8.85 7.37
C ASN A 390 -28.01 -10.09 6.96
N LEU A 391 -28.20 -11.00 7.91
CA LEU A 391 -28.94 -12.24 7.70
C LEU A 391 -30.43 -12.12 8.05
N SER A 392 -30.79 -11.10 8.82
CA SER A 392 -32.15 -10.86 9.32
C SER A 392 -32.65 -9.47 8.98
N ALA A 393 -33.95 -9.37 8.71
CA ALA A 393 -34.66 -8.09 8.67
C ALA A 393 -34.62 -7.39 10.05
N GLY A 394 -34.60 -6.06 10.05
CA GLY A 394 -34.49 -5.23 11.26
C GLY A 394 -33.09 -5.18 11.85
N ALA A 395 -32.07 -5.65 11.12
CA ALA A 395 -30.67 -5.48 11.52
C ALA A 395 -30.32 -3.98 11.59
N LYS A 396 -29.38 -3.62 12.46
CA LYS A 396 -29.01 -2.23 12.71
C LYS A 396 -27.53 -1.98 12.52
N ILE A 397 -27.19 -0.78 12.08
CA ILE A 397 -25.84 -0.23 12.07
C ILE A 397 -25.89 1.08 12.83
N VAL A 398 -25.00 1.25 13.81
CA VAL A 398 -24.88 2.50 14.58
C VAL A 398 -23.43 2.97 14.54
N PHE A 399 -23.24 4.24 14.17
CA PHE A 399 -21.91 4.84 14.06
C PHE A 399 -21.94 6.32 14.49
N PRO A 400 -21.39 6.66 15.66
CA PRO A 400 -21.19 8.05 16.05
C PRO A 400 -20.07 8.70 15.24
N TYR A 401 -20.39 9.77 14.50
CA TYR A 401 -19.51 10.37 13.50
C TYR A 401 -19.27 11.87 13.73
N THR A 402 -18.28 12.40 13.02
CA THR A 402 -18.09 13.83 12.79
C THR A 402 -17.83 14.08 11.33
N SER A 403 -18.79 14.68 10.63
CA SER A 403 -18.63 15.03 9.21
C SER A 403 -19.72 15.98 8.76
N MET A 404 -19.49 16.63 7.61
CA MET A 404 -20.52 17.38 6.90
C MET A 404 -21.38 16.44 6.03
N LYS A 405 -20.79 15.43 5.41
CA LYS A 405 -21.46 14.41 4.59
C LYS A 405 -21.06 13.01 5.01
N VAL A 406 -22.01 12.08 4.93
CA VAL A 406 -21.79 10.66 5.25
C VAL A 406 -22.18 9.82 4.05
N PHE A 407 -21.26 8.96 3.64
CA PHE A 407 -21.44 8.05 2.52
C PHE A 407 -21.23 6.61 2.96
N MET A 408 -21.82 5.68 2.22
CA MET A 408 -21.72 4.24 2.45
C MET A 408 -21.46 3.54 1.12
N VAL A 409 -20.41 2.72 1.06
CA VAL A 409 -20.23 1.77 -0.03
C VAL A 409 -20.97 0.49 0.32
N ALA A 410 -21.96 0.16 -0.49
CA ALA A 410 -22.81 -1.00 -0.26
C ALA A 410 -23.35 -1.57 -1.59
N GLY A 411 -23.89 -2.78 -1.52
CA GLY A 411 -24.57 -3.47 -2.61
C GLY A 411 -25.59 -4.47 -2.07
N SER A 412 -26.35 -5.07 -2.97
CA SER A 412 -27.24 -6.20 -2.66
C SER A 412 -27.67 -6.91 -3.94
N GLU A 413 -27.55 -8.23 -3.98
CA GLU A 413 -27.92 -9.06 -5.15
C GLU A 413 -29.41 -8.90 -5.53
N GLU A 414 -30.30 -9.05 -4.55
CA GLU A 414 -31.76 -8.94 -4.74
C GLU A 414 -32.29 -7.51 -4.53
N GLY A 415 -31.46 -6.66 -3.91
CA GLY A 415 -31.82 -5.33 -3.48
C GLY A 415 -32.49 -5.30 -2.11
N VAL A 416 -32.20 -4.27 -1.34
CA VAL A 416 -32.58 -4.12 0.06
C VAL A 416 -33.00 -2.70 0.36
N ARG A 417 -33.97 -2.54 1.28
CA ARG A 417 -34.36 -1.21 1.77
C ARG A 417 -33.71 -0.94 3.12
N ILE A 418 -33.24 0.28 3.29
CA ILE A 418 -32.70 0.78 4.56
C ILE A 418 -33.43 2.05 4.98
N LYS A 419 -33.53 2.31 6.28
CA LYS A 419 -33.92 3.61 6.85
C LYS A 419 -32.74 4.24 7.55
N VAL A 420 -32.46 5.49 7.23
CA VAL A 420 -31.37 6.26 7.85
C VAL A 420 -31.97 7.24 8.85
N ASN A 421 -31.54 7.19 10.12
CA ASN A 421 -32.00 8.02 11.23
C ASN A 421 -33.54 8.12 11.34
N GLY A 422 -34.25 7.01 11.08
CA GLY A 422 -35.71 6.95 11.11
C GLY A 422 -36.43 7.81 10.05
N SER A 423 -35.69 8.28 9.04
CA SER A 423 -36.18 9.17 7.97
C SER A 423 -36.60 8.35 6.72
N GLU A 424 -36.18 8.79 5.52
CA GLU A 424 -36.54 8.18 4.24
C GLU A 424 -35.95 6.78 4.03
N GLU A 425 -36.68 5.96 3.26
CA GLU A 425 -36.23 4.63 2.82
C GLU A 425 -35.34 4.77 1.58
N ILE A 426 -34.12 4.25 1.65
CA ILE A 426 -33.18 4.18 0.53
C ILE A 426 -33.17 2.74 0.01
N TYR A 427 -33.29 2.56 -1.31
CA TYR A 427 -33.16 1.26 -1.96
C TYR A 427 -31.72 1.06 -2.42
N ILE A 428 -31.05 0.04 -1.87
CA ILE A 428 -29.68 -0.34 -2.19
C ILE A 428 -29.75 -1.58 -3.06
N LYS A 429 -29.02 -1.58 -4.18
CA LYS A 429 -28.91 -2.74 -5.07
C LYS A 429 -27.53 -2.80 -5.71
N GLU A 430 -27.17 -1.73 -6.40
CA GLU A 430 -25.90 -1.64 -7.12
C GLU A 430 -24.74 -1.49 -6.15
N GLU A 431 -23.60 -2.12 -6.44
CA GLU A 431 -22.37 -1.99 -5.66
C GLU A 431 -21.67 -0.67 -5.98
N LYS A 432 -21.98 0.36 -5.19
CA LYS A 432 -21.45 1.72 -5.38
C LYS A 432 -21.45 2.52 -4.09
N LEU A 433 -20.98 3.76 -4.19
CA LEU A 433 -21.09 4.75 -3.13
C LEU A 433 -22.50 5.37 -3.09
N TYR A 434 -23.12 5.35 -1.91
CA TYR A 434 -24.40 5.99 -1.62
C TYR A 434 -24.21 7.15 -0.65
N LYS A 435 -24.75 8.33 -0.98
CA LYS A 435 -24.83 9.45 -0.04
C LYS A 435 -25.99 9.23 0.93
N LEU A 436 -25.72 9.24 2.23
CA LEU A 436 -26.71 8.97 3.27
C LEU A 436 -27.20 10.26 3.94
N LEU A 437 -26.28 11.13 4.34
CA LEU A 437 -26.55 12.36 5.09
C LEU A 437 -25.71 13.52 4.56
N GLU A 438 -26.22 14.73 4.70
CA GLU A 438 -25.57 15.98 4.29
C GLU A 438 -26.05 17.14 5.18
N TRP A 439 -25.12 18.00 5.56
CA TRP A 439 -25.32 19.17 6.42
C TRP A 439 -24.60 20.39 5.83
N ASP A 440 -24.92 21.59 6.33
CA ASP A 440 -24.26 22.85 5.90
C ASP A 440 -22.84 23.01 6.49
N ASP A 441 -22.53 22.32 7.59
CA ASP A 441 -21.21 22.30 8.24
C ASP A 441 -20.97 20.95 8.93
N ALA A 442 -19.73 20.67 9.34
CA ALA A 442 -19.41 19.47 10.08
C ALA A 442 -20.09 19.45 11.46
N ILE A 443 -20.83 18.38 11.72
CA ILE A 443 -21.49 18.15 12.99
C ILE A 443 -20.99 16.87 13.66
N GLU A 444 -21.14 16.80 14.98
CA GLU A 444 -21.10 15.52 15.70
C GLU A 444 -22.51 14.93 15.72
N GLY A 445 -22.66 13.69 15.25
CA GLY A 445 -23.95 13.03 15.14
C GLY A 445 -23.85 11.53 15.36
N VAL A 446 -25.00 10.87 15.43
CA VAL A 446 -25.09 9.41 15.42
C VAL A 446 -25.83 9.00 14.16
N LEU A 447 -25.17 8.17 13.35
CA LEU A 447 -25.78 7.49 12.22
C LEU A 447 -26.43 6.21 12.74
N GLU A 448 -27.72 6.06 12.50
CA GLU A 448 -28.48 4.83 12.74
C GLU A 448 -29.08 4.37 11.42
N ILE A 449 -28.73 3.17 10.99
CA ILE A 449 -29.32 2.52 9.81
C ILE A 449 -30.12 1.31 10.28
N GLU A 450 -31.40 1.26 9.94
CA GLU A 450 -32.23 0.07 10.07
C GLU A 450 -32.37 -0.61 8.71
N VAL A 451 -31.88 -1.84 8.61
CA VAL A 451 -31.95 -2.65 7.38
C VAL A 451 -33.26 -3.44 7.38
N LEU A 452 -34.18 -3.11 6.48
CA LEU A 452 -35.54 -3.61 6.51
C LEU A 452 -35.66 -5.04 5.95
N ASP A 453 -34.77 -5.41 5.03
CA ASP A 453 -34.75 -6.71 4.36
C ASP A 453 -33.34 -7.37 4.53
N PRO A 454 -33.21 -8.71 4.54
CA PRO A 454 -31.90 -9.37 4.56
C PRO A 454 -31.12 -9.17 3.25
N GLY A 455 -29.79 -9.31 3.30
CA GLY A 455 -28.95 -9.33 2.10
C GLY A 455 -28.38 -7.97 1.67
N LEU A 456 -28.31 -6.99 2.56
CA LEU A 456 -27.41 -5.85 2.39
C LEU A 456 -25.97 -6.33 2.50
N GLU A 457 -25.09 -5.85 1.63
CA GLU A 457 -23.64 -6.04 1.74
C GLU A 457 -23.02 -4.66 1.94
N VAL A 458 -22.44 -4.40 3.12
CA VAL A 458 -21.83 -3.10 3.46
C VAL A 458 -20.33 -3.25 3.55
N PHE A 459 -19.59 -2.41 2.84
CA PHE A 459 -18.15 -2.46 2.74
C PHE A 459 -17.47 -1.45 3.66
N THR A 460 -17.84 -0.17 3.53
CA THR A 460 -17.20 0.93 4.26
C THR A 460 -18.13 2.14 4.43
N PHE A 461 -17.89 2.93 5.47
CA PHE A 461 -18.34 4.31 5.55
C PHE A 461 -17.21 5.27 5.19
N THR A 462 -17.52 6.26 4.35
CA THR A 462 -16.62 7.34 3.98
C THR A 462 -17.30 8.69 4.19
N PHE A 463 -16.50 9.76 4.22
CA PHE A 463 -16.88 11.04 4.79
C PHE A 463 -16.49 12.21 3.89
N GLY A 464 -17.25 13.29 3.98
CA GLY A 464 -17.04 14.53 3.24
C GLY A 464 -17.32 15.74 4.10
#